data_AF-A0A0Q9HQC1-F1
#
_entry.id   AF-A0A0Q9HQC1-F1
#
_cell.length_a   1.000
_cell.length_b   1.000
_cell.length_c   1.000
_cell.angle_alpha   90.00
_cell.angle_beta   90.00
_cell.angle_gamma   90.00
#
_symmetry.space_group_name_H-M   'P 1'
#
loop_
_entity.id
_entity.type
_entity.pdbx_description
1 polymer ?
#
loop_
_entity_poly.entity_id
_entity_poly.type
_entity_poly.pdbx_seq_one_letter_code
_entity_poly.pdbx_strand_id
1 'polypeptide(L)'
;MSSDPGDLANLADLALPPPVSFWPPAPGVWIVGGTLLAMLLVAAWQAARRYQADAYLREAHAELDRLGPAPSIEGVSEILKRAALVAFGRAHVASLTGKSWGDFLIGTTSCPVDDLVARLNGPGPHANDRAAAQAHGWLRDQRGRVSRET
;
A
#
# COMPACT_ATOMS: atom_id res chain seq x y z
N MET A 1 29.76 77.34 32.35
CA MET A 1 30.16 76.03 31.78
C MET A 1 28.97 75.55 30.99
N SER A 2 28.95 75.85 29.69
CA SER A 2 27.79 75.63 28.82
C SER A 2 27.52 74.15 28.65
N SER A 3 26.29 73.74 28.89
CA SER A 3 25.76 72.44 28.48
C SER A 3 25.56 72.51 26.96
N ASP A 4 26.54 72.01 26.21
CA ASP A 4 26.46 71.89 24.75
C ASP A 4 25.45 70.77 24.42
N PRO A 5 24.35 71.06 23.71
CA PRO A 5 23.37 70.03 23.32
C PRO A 5 23.96 68.98 22.36
N GLY A 6 25.17 69.19 21.83
CA GLY A 6 25.92 68.23 21.01
C GLY A 6 26.91 67.34 21.78
N ASP A 7 26.92 67.39 23.11
CA ASP A 7 27.85 66.59 23.92
C ASP A 7 27.55 65.08 23.77
N LEU A 8 28.53 64.33 23.24
CA LEU A 8 28.44 62.88 23.03
C LEU A 8 28.26 62.11 24.33
N ALA A 9 28.56 62.73 25.48
CA ALA A 9 28.26 62.20 26.80
C ALA A 9 26.74 62.05 27.08
N ASN A 10 25.88 62.70 26.28
CA ASN A 10 24.41 62.59 26.35
C ASN A 10 23.83 61.51 25.41
N LEU A 11 24.66 60.78 24.65
CA LEU A 11 24.18 59.56 23.99
C LEU A 11 23.95 58.52 25.08
N ALA A 12 22.72 58.45 25.57
CA ALA A 12 22.25 57.36 26.41
C ALA A 12 22.56 56.05 25.65
N ASP A 13 23.49 55.29 26.24
CA ASP A 13 23.90 53.97 25.81
C ASP A 13 22.63 53.19 25.43
N LEU A 14 22.47 52.91 24.13
CA LEU A 14 21.31 52.19 23.63
C LEU A 14 21.36 50.81 24.29
N ALA A 15 20.58 50.64 25.35
CA ALA A 15 20.44 49.37 26.02
C ALA A 15 19.94 48.35 25.00
N LEU A 16 20.86 47.52 24.48
CA LEU A 16 20.52 46.42 23.61
C LEU A 16 19.54 45.53 24.39
N PRO A 17 18.39 45.15 23.81
CA PRO A 17 17.50 44.22 24.48
C PRO A 17 18.29 42.94 24.78
N PRO A 18 18.15 42.36 25.98
CA PRO A 18 18.80 41.09 26.30
C PRO A 18 18.44 40.07 25.21
N PRO A 19 19.40 39.21 24.79
CA PRO A 19 19.16 38.27 23.71
C PRO A 19 17.94 37.42 24.05
N VAL A 20 16.90 37.51 23.21
CA VAL A 20 15.70 36.69 23.38
C VAL A 20 16.12 35.24 23.27
N SER A 21 15.97 34.50 24.36
CA SER A 21 16.20 33.06 24.35
C SER A 21 15.13 32.47 23.43
N PHE A 22 15.54 31.91 22.28
CA PHE A 22 14.67 31.33 21.26
C PHE A 22 14.05 29.99 21.70
N TRP A 23 13.87 29.83 23.02
CA TRP A 23 13.54 28.60 23.70
C TRP A 23 12.31 28.81 24.59
N PRO A 24 11.26 27.98 24.47
CA PRO A 24 11.13 26.82 23.60
C PRO A 24 10.73 27.23 22.17
N PRO A 25 11.09 26.44 21.15
CA PRO A 25 10.52 26.62 19.81
C PRO A 25 8.99 26.72 19.95
N ALA A 26 8.39 27.72 19.28
CA ALA A 26 6.95 27.97 19.35
C ALA A 26 6.18 26.64 19.25
N PRO A 27 5.13 26.39 20.06
CA PRO A 27 4.42 25.11 20.13
C PRO A 27 4.04 24.51 18.76
N GLY A 28 3.89 25.35 17.73
CA GLY A 28 3.67 24.94 16.35
C GLY A 28 4.74 24.00 15.77
N VAL A 29 6.01 24.06 16.18
CA VAL A 29 7.06 23.15 15.66
C VAL A 29 6.81 21.71 16.09
N TRP A 30 6.30 21.50 17.31
CA TRP A 30 5.94 20.17 17.80
C TRP A 30 4.72 19.61 17.06
N ILE A 31 3.75 20.46 16.74
CA ILE A 31 2.59 20.07 15.94
C ILE A 31 3.04 19.65 14.54
N VAL A 32 3.84 20.47 13.85
CA VAL A 32 4.37 20.16 12.51
C VAL A 32 5.24 18.91 12.53
N GLY A 33 6.14 18.77 13.50
CA GLY A 33 6.99 17.59 13.66
C GLY A 33 6.17 16.32 13.93
N GLY A 34 5.16 16.41 14.79
CA GLY A 34 4.25 15.31 15.08
C GLY A 34 3.42 14.89 13.86
N THR A 35 2.88 15.85 13.11
CA THR A 35 2.15 15.58 11.87
C THR A 35 3.05 14.92 10.83
N LEU A 36 4.27 15.44 10.63
CA LEU A 36 5.22 14.88 9.67
C LEU A 36 5.61 13.44 10.06
N LEU A 37 5.85 13.19 11.36
CA LEU A 37 6.16 11.86 11.86
C LEU A 37 4.98 10.89 11.65
N ALA A 38 3.75 11.33 11.94
CA ALA A 38 2.55 10.52 11.70
C ALA A 38 2.40 10.18 10.21
N MET A 39 2.61 11.13 9.30
CA MET A 39 2.59 10.88 7.86
C MET A 39 3.65 9.87 7.43
N LEU A 40 4.88 9.98 7.96
CA LEU A 40 5.96 9.03 7.71
C LEU A 40 5.62 7.62 8.20
N LEU A 41 5.06 7.49 9.39
CA LEU A 41 4.65 6.19 9.94
C LEU A 41 3.53 5.56 9.10
N VAL A 42 2.55 6.35 8.68
CA VAL A 42 1.46 5.87 7.81
C VAL A 42 2.00 5.45 6.44
N ALA A 43 2.91 6.22 5.86
CA ALA A 43 3.55 5.89 4.59
C ALA A 43 4.40 4.62 4.70
N ALA A 44 5.22 4.51 5.75
CA ALA A 44 6.04 3.33 6.01
C ALA A 44 5.20 2.08 6.25
N TRP A 45 4.10 2.19 7.00
CA TRP A 45 3.18 1.08 7.24
C TRP A 45 2.50 0.61 5.95
N GLN A 46 2.06 1.53 5.10
CA GLN A 46 1.50 1.21 3.78
C GLN A 46 2.55 0.55 2.88
N ALA A 47 3.77 1.09 2.83
CA ALA A 47 4.87 0.53 2.05
C ALA A 47 5.23 -0.89 2.54
N ALA A 48 5.30 -1.11 3.86
CA ALA A 48 5.57 -2.43 4.43
C ALA A 48 4.45 -3.44 4.12
N ARG A 49 3.19 -2.99 4.13
CA ARG A 49 2.04 -3.83 3.76
C ARG A 49 2.09 -4.19 2.26
N ARG A 50 2.48 -3.25 1.40
CA ARG A 50 2.67 -3.48 -0.05
C ARG A 50 3.83 -4.44 -0.32
N TYR A 51 4.97 -4.25 0.35
CA TYR A 51 6.12 -5.13 0.20
C TYR A 51 5.81 -6.58 0.59
N GLN A 52 5.06 -6.77 1.68
CA GLN A 52 4.55 -8.08 2.06
C GLN A 52 3.63 -8.64 0.96
N ALA A 53 2.72 -7.81 0.41
CA ALA A 53 1.82 -8.25 -0.66
C ALA A 53 2.56 -8.75 -1.89
N ASP A 54 3.58 -8.03 -2.36
CA ASP A 54 4.40 -8.47 -3.48
C ASP A 54 5.13 -9.78 -3.21
N ALA A 55 5.67 -9.96 -2.00
CA ALA A 55 6.31 -11.21 -1.61
C ALA A 55 5.34 -12.39 -1.62
N TYR A 56 4.12 -12.21 -1.10
CA TYR A 56 3.08 -13.24 -1.12
C TYR A 56 2.59 -13.56 -2.54
N LEU A 57 2.43 -12.55 -3.41
CA LEU A 57 2.02 -12.78 -4.79
C LEU A 57 3.06 -13.55 -5.61
N ARG A 58 4.35 -13.31 -5.33
CA ARG A 58 5.44 -14.12 -5.90
C ARG A 58 5.35 -15.57 -5.47
N GLU A 59 5.11 -15.81 -4.18
CA GLU A 59 4.98 -17.17 -3.65
C GLU A 59 3.73 -17.87 -4.22
N ALA A 60 2.61 -17.15 -4.34
CA ALA A 60 1.39 -17.67 -4.94
C ALA A 60 1.58 -18.11 -6.41
N HIS A 61 2.41 -17.39 -7.17
CA HIS A 61 2.76 -17.80 -8.53
C HIS A 61 3.56 -19.10 -8.54
N ALA A 62 4.57 -19.22 -7.67
CA ALA A 62 5.38 -20.42 -7.55
C ALA A 62 4.56 -21.63 -7.04
N GLU A 63 3.60 -21.40 -6.15
CA GLU A 63 2.66 -22.43 -5.69
C GLU A 63 1.78 -22.94 -6.84
N LEU A 64 1.31 -22.03 -7.70
CA LEU A 64 0.52 -22.40 -8.87
C LEU A 64 1.34 -23.23 -9.87
N ASP A 65 2.60 -22.86 -10.09
CA ASP A 65 3.55 -23.63 -10.93
C ASP A 65 3.79 -25.04 -10.35
N ARG A 66 3.80 -25.18 -9.01
CA ARG A 66 4.00 -26.46 -8.32
C ARG A 66 2.82 -27.44 -8.44
N LEU A 67 1.61 -26.97 -8.77
CA LEU A 67 0.44 -27.84 -8.95
C LEU A 67 0.49 -28.67 -10.25
N GLY A 68 1.41 -28.36 -11.18
CA GLY A 68 1.62 -29.14 -12.40
C GLY A 68 0.56 -28.92 -13.49
N PRO A 69 0.57 -29.73 -14.56
CA PRO A 69 -0.18 -29.47 -15.80
C PRO A 69 -1.71 -29.65 -15.71
N ALA A 70 -2.24 -30.30 -14.67
CA ALA A 70 -3.68 -30.50 -14.50
C ALA A 70 -4.10 -30.14 -13.06
N PRO A 71 -3.90 -28.88 -12.64
CA PRO A 71 -4.08 -28.50 -11.26
C PRO A 71 -5.56 -28.61 -10.85
N SER A 72 -5.81 -28.97 -9.59
CA SER A 72 -7.18 -28.97 -9.06
C SER A 72 -7.73 -27.55 -9.10
N ILE A 73 -8.96 -27.37 -9.63
CA ILE A 73 -9.60 -26.04 -9.71
C ILE A 73 -9.83 -25.44 -8.32
N GLU A 74 -10.05 -26.29 -7.31
CA GLU A 74 -10.16 -25.88 -5.91
C GLU A 74 -8.83 -25.37 -5.38
N GLY A 75 -7.72 -26.05 -5.69
CA GLY A 75 -6.38 -25.61 -5.32
C GLY A 75 -5.99 -24.28 -5.96
N VAL A 76 -6.33 -24.11 -7.25
CA VAL A 76 -6.16 -22.82 -7.95
C VAL A 76 -7.00 -21.73 -7.28
N SER A 77 -8.27 -22.01 -6.97
CA SER A 77 -9.18 -21.08 -6.29
C SER A 77 -8.66 -20.65 -4.91
N GLU A 78 -8.14 -21.59 -4.13
CA GLU A 78 -7.58 -21.32 -2.80
C GLU A 78 -6.35 -20.40 -2.88
N ILE A 79 -5.44 -20.67 -3.82
CA ILE A 79 -4.25 -19.83 -4.06
C ILE A 79 -4.69 -18.42 -4.47
N LEU A 80 -5.62 -18.28 -5.42
CA LEU A 80 -6.10 -16.98 -5.87
C LEU A 80 -6.84 -16.23 -4.76
N LYS A 81 -7.63 -16.92 -3.92
CA LYS A 81 -8.27 -16.31 -2.76
C LYS A 81 -7.26 -15.79 -1.75
N ARG A 82 -6.21 -16.57 -1.43
CA ARG A 82 -5.12 -16.10 -0.56
C ARG A 82 -4.43 -14.87 -1.14
N ALA A 83 -4.13 -14.87 -2.44
CA ALA A 83 -3.57 -13.73 -3.13
C ALA A 83 -4.50 -12.50 -3.07
N ALA A 84 -5.80 -12.68 -3.32
CA ALA A 84 -6.79 -11.60 -3.25
C ALA A 84 -6.97 -11.05 -1.83
N LEU A 85 -6.93 -11.89 -0.80
CA LEU A 85 -6.99 -11.45 0.61
C LEU A 85 -5.83 -10.52 0.97
N VAL A 86 -4.65 -10.78 0.41
CA VAL A 86 -3.46 -9.95 0.63
C VAL A 86 -3.54 -8.64 -0.15
N ALA A 87 -3.99 -8.67 -1.41
CA ALA A 87 -4.11 -7.48 -2.26
C ALA A 87 -5.28 -6.54 -1.89
N PHE A 88 -6.47 -7.09 -1.58
CA PHE A 88 -7.71 -6.31 -1.37
C PHE A 88 -8.17 -6.27 0.08
N GLY A 89 -7.56 -7.08 0.95
CA GLY A 89 -7.89 -7.18 2.36
C GLY A 89 -9.00 -8.19 2.67
N ARG A 90 -8.96 -8.69 3.91
CA ARG A 90 -9.85 -9.76 4.39
C ARG A 90 -11.33 -9.40 4.36
N ALA A 91 -11.67 -8.14 4.63
CA ALA A 91 -13.05 -7.68 4.74
C ALA A 91 -13.83 -7.82 3.42
N HIS A 92 -13.17 -7.60 2.27
CA HIS A 92 -13.82 -7.61 0.97
C HIS A 92 -13.90 -9.01 0.34
N VAL A 93 -12.91 -9.87 0.61
CA VAL A 93 -12.76 -11.15 -0.10
C VAL A 93 -13.27 -12.34 0.71
N ALA A 94 -13.25 -12.30 2.05
CA ALA A 94 -13.56 -13.47 2.86
C ALA A 94 -15.00 -13.99 2.72
N SER A 95 -15.96 -13.11 2.39
CA SER A 95 -17.36 -13.48 2.17
C SER A 95 -17.63 -13.97 0.74
N LEU A 96 -16.68 -13.84 -0.19
CA LEU A 96 -16.90 -14.16 -1.60
C LEU A 96 -16.75 -15.65 -1.85
N THR A 97 -17.83 -16.28 -2.33
CA THR A 97 -17.90 -17.70 -2.66
C THR A 97 -18.67 -17.95 -3.95
N GLY A 98 -18.29 -19.01 -4.67
CA GLY A 98 -18.95 -19.43 -5.91
C GLY A 98 -19.01 -18.31 -6.96
N LYS A 99 -20.22 -17.95 -7.38
CA LYS A 99 -20.45 -16.95 -8.44
C LYS A 99 -19.91 -15.56 -8.08
N SER A 100 -20.15 -15.10 -6.84
CA SER A 100 -19.64 -13.80 -6.36
C SER A 100 -18.11 -13.71 -6.38
N TRP A 101 -17.42 -14.84 -6.22
CA TRP A 101 -15.97 -14.92 -6.36
C TRP A 101 -15.54 -14.79 -7.82
N GLY A 102 -16.25 -15.42 -8.76
CA GLY A 102 -16.01 -15.26 -10.19
C GLY A 102 -16.24 -13.82 -10.67
N ASP A 103 -17.33 -13.20 -10.25
CA ASP A 103 -17.66 -11.81 -10.59
C ASP A 103 -16.59 -10.85 -10.07
N PHE A 104 -16.08 -11.11 -8.87
CA PHE A 104 -14.95 -10.37 -8.32
C PHE A 104 -13.70 -10.51 -9.18
N LEU A 105 -13.33 -11.72 -9.59
CA LEU A 105 -12.16 -11.95 -10.44
C LEU A 105 -12.24 -11.14 -11.75
N ILE A 106 -13.42 -11.11 -12.38
CA ILE A 106 -13.70 -10.33 -13.60
C ILE A 106 -13.57 -8.84 -13.33
N GLY A 107 -14.17 -8.33 -12.24
CA GLY A 107 -14.12 -6.91 -11.90
C GLY A 107 -12.73 -6.38 -11.51
N THR A 108 -11.80 -7.28 -11.18
CA THR A 108 -10.51 -6.92 -10.58
C THR A 108 -9.33 -7.03 -11.54
N THR A 109 -9.56 -7.52 -12.76
CA THR A 109 -8.53 -7.78 -13.76
C THR A 109 -8.81 -7.05 -15.05
N SER A 110 -7.75 -6.71 -15.78
CA SER A 110 -7.87 -6.27 -17.18
C SER A 110 -7.64 -7.42 -18.17
N CYS A 111 -7.25 -8.60 -17.70
CA CYS A 111 -7.03 -9.79 -18.51
C CYS A 111 -8.27 -10.68 -18.55
N PRO A 112 -8.55 -11.38 -19.67
CA PRO A 112 -9.68 -12.30 -19.74
C PRO A 112 -9.53 -13.44 -18.72
N VAL A 113 -10.60 -13.71 -17.97
CA VAL A 113 -10.68 -14.78 -16.96
C VAL A 113 -11.94 -15.64 -17.15
N ASP A 114 -12.58 -15.57 -18.31
CA ASP A 114 -13.87 -16.20 -18.58
C ASP A 114 -13.80 -17.73 -18.46
N ASP A 115 -12.74 -18.38 -18.98
CA ASP A 115 -12.57 -19.82 -18.87
C ASP A 115 -12.32 -20.25 -17.42
N LEU A 116 -11.53 -19.47 -16.67
CA LEU A 116 -11.28 -19.69 -15.25
C LEU A 116 -12.57 -19.59 -14.44
N VAL A 117 -13.36 -18.55 -14.65
CA VAL A 117 -14.64 -18.34 -13.95
C VAL A 117 -15.67 -19.39 -14.36
N ALA A 118 -15.73 -19.75 -15.64
CA ALA A 118 -16.55 -20.84 -16.12
C ALA A 118 -16.15 -22.16 -15.46
N ARG A 119 -14.85 -22.40 -15.23
CA ARG A 119 -14.37 -23.63 -14.60
C ARG A 119 -14.59 -23.66 -13.09
N LEU A 120 -14.47 -22.52 -12.41
CA LEU A 120 -14.79 -22.38 -10.98
C LEU A 120 -16.27 -22.65 -10.66
N ASN A 121 -17.17 -22.28 -11.59
CA ASN A 121 -18.61 -22.48 -11.42
C ASN A 121 -19.14 -23.74 -12.14
N GLY A 122 -18.31 -24.38 -12.96
CA GLY A 122 -18.67 -25.49 -13.82
C GLY A 122 -18.29 -26.86 -13.24
N PRO A 123 -18.70 -27.95 -13.90
CA PRO A 123 -18.38 -29.30 -13.47
C PRO A 123 -16.92 -29.66 -13.78
N GLY A 124 -16.29 -30.36 -12.84
CA GLY A 124 -14.97 -31.00 -13.02
C GLY A 124 -13.94 -30.54 -11.99
N PRO A 125 -13.12 -31.46 -11.42
CA PRO A 125 -12.18 -31.13 -10.35
C PRO A 125 -10.90 -30.45 -10.85
N HIS A 126 -10.61 -30.47 -12.15
CA HIS A 126 -9.38 -29.93 -12.72
C HIS A 126 -9.61 -28.66 -13.54
N ALA A 127 -8.69 -27.71 -13.36
CA ALA A 127 -8.56 -26.58 -14.26
C ALA A 127 -8.09 -27.08 -15.63
N ASN A 128 -8.64 -26.52 -16.71
CA ASN A 128 -8.10 -26.72 -18.05
C ASN A 128 -6.90 -25.77 -18.28
N ASP A 129 -6.11 -26.02 -19.32
CA ASP A 129 -4.93 -25.23 -19.63
C ASP A 129 -5.23 -23.73 -19.77
N ARG A 130 -6.41 -23.39 -20.32
CA ARG A 130 -6.87 -21.99 -20.43
C ARG A 130 -7.15 -21.35 -19.08
N ALA A 131 -7.87 -22.03 -18.19
CA ALA A 131 -8.13 -21.54 -16.83
C ALA A 131 -6.83 -21.39 -16.04
N ALA A 132 -5.90 -22.34 -16.16
CA ALA A 132 -4.59 -22.24 -15.54
C ALA A 132 -3.82 -21.02 -16.07
N ALA A 133 -3.75 -20.84 -17.39
CA ALA A 133 -3.09 -19.67 -18.00
C ALA A 133 -3.74 -18.34 -17.58
N GLN A 134 -5.07 -18.29 -17.48
CA GLN A 134 -5.81 -17.11 -17.01
C GLN A 134 -5.56 -16.82 -15.53
N ALA A 135 -5.41 -17.85 -14.68
CA ALA A 135 -5.02 -17.70 -13.28
C ALA A 135 -3.62 -17.09 -13.13
N HIS A 136 -2.64 -17.53 -13.92
CA HIS A 136 -1.32 -16.89 -14.00
C HIS A 136 -1.42 -15.43 -14.49
N GLY A 137 -2.23 -15.19 -15.52
CA GLY A 137 -2.48 -13.85 -16.05
C GLY A 137 -3.03 -12.91 -14.99
N TRP A 138 -4.01 -13.37 -14.20
CA TRP A 138 -4.59 -12.61 -13.10
C TRP A 138 -3.55 -12.28 -12.03
N LEU A 139 -2.77 -13.26 -11.55
CA LEU A 139 -1.71 -13.02 -10.55
C LEU A 139 -0.67 -11.99 -11.03
N ARG A 140 -0.31 -12.04 -12.32
CA ARG A 140 0.60 -11.08 -12.93
C ARG A 140 0.01 -9.67 -12.97
N ASP A 141 -1.27 -9.52 -13.32
CA ASP A 141 -1.97 -8.22 -13.30
C ASP A 141 -1.99 -7.64 -11.88
N GLN A 142 -2.33 -8.47 -10.88
CA GLN A 142 -2.36 -8.02 -9.48
C GLN A 142 -0.99 -7.55 -8.98
N ARG A 143 0.09 -8.28 -9.32
CA ARG A 143 1.45 -7.84 -8.99
C ARG A 143 1.78 -6.50 -9.68
N GLY A 144 1.41 -6.34 -10.95
CA GLY A 144 1.61 -5.10 -11.69
C GLY A 144 0.86 -3.91 -11.09
N ARG A 145 -0.32 -4.13 -10.49
CA ARG A 145 -1.09 -3.10 -9.77
C ARG A 145 -0.39 -2.67 -8.48
N VAL A 146 0.06 -3.62 -7.66
CA VAL A 146 0.82 -3.33 -6.43
C VAL A 146 2.11 -2.56 -6.74
N SER A 147 2.77 -2.87 -7.86
CA SER A 147 3.99 -2.16 -8.31
C SER A 147 3.76 -0.81 -9.01
N ARG A 148 2.54 -0.44 -9.43
CA ARG A 148 2.27 0.87 -10.08
C ARG A 148 1.88 1.98 -9.10
N GLU A 149 1.49 1.62 -7.88
CA GLU A 149 1.13 2.56 -6.83
C GLU A 149 2.35 2.99 -5.97
N THR A 150 3.57 2.68 -6.43
CA THR A 150 4.86 3.12 -5.88
C THR A 150 5.38 4.35 -6.59
#